data_AF-A0A258JFA4-F1
#
_entry.id   AF-A0A258JFA4-F1
#
_cell.length_a   1.000
_cell.length_b   1.000
_cell.length_c   1.000
_cell.angle_alpha   90.00
_cell.angle_beta   90.00
_cell.angle_gamma   90.00
#
_symmetry.space_group_name_H-M   'P 1'
#
loop_
_entity.id
_entity.type
_entity.pdbx_description
1 polymer ?
#
loop_
_entity_poly.entity_id
_entity_poly.type
_entity_poly.pdbx_seq_one_letter_code
_entity_poly.pdbx_strand_id
1 'polypeptide(L)'
;MARDDDDFRLQPGRIRDRGGARIGKRRIGGASGRASSFNGQIHQAIRRAGGNPSRVGEAGKGSGRFNQRGRGASVAAVLKNRKPWSRDGGIRARSRRVAVKARVVKLNPQYGAARGRHFVSAKAVDAHLRYLQRDGVTKDGERGQVYSASRDVEDGGAFVERGREDRHQFRFIVSAEEGVELPDHRATIRDLMKQMEADLGTRLDWIAVDHHNTGHPHTHIIVRGVTDDGKTLNIAGDYIAYGIRERASEVVTRELGRQTEQEVSRGLEREVDADRFTRLDRMLLAEQRSRNEFADLRPDRDVLESLRQNRALLIQRARKLERMGLAAEVEPGRWAVSSKTESVLRELGERGDIIKTMHRA
;
A
#
# COMPACT_ATOMS: atom_id res chain seq x y z
N MET A 1 42.49 -36.37 66.47
CA MET A 1 42.25 -35.43 67.58
C MET A 1 43.58 -34.80 67.95
N ALA A 2 43.76 -33.52 67.63
CA ALA A 2 44.74 -32.65 68.26
C ALA A 2 44.34 -31.22 67.89
N ARG A 3 43.92 -30.46 68.90
CA ARG A 3 44.02 -28.99 68.92
C ARG A 3 45.48 -28.68 69.25
N ASP A 4 46.09 -27.65 68.68
CA ASP A 4 46.08 -26.33 69.33
C ASP A 4 46.82 -25.30 68.46
N ASP A 5 46.54 -24.05 68.81
CA ASP A 5 46.92 -22.80 68.18
C ASP A 5 48.43 -22.62 67.96
N ASP A 6 48.78 -21.89 66.89
CA ASP A 6 50.00 -21.09 66.91
C ASP A 6 49.93 -19.84 66.02
N ASP A 7 50.69 -18.86 66.48
CA ASP A 7 50.33 -17.46 66.53
C ASP A 7 50.57 -16.64 65.24
N PHE A 8 49.86 -15.53 65.18
CA PHE A 8 49.75 -14.58 64.08
C PHE A 8 50.85 -13.50 64.14
N ARG A 9 51.68 -13.29 63.08
CA ARG A 9 52.23 -11.94 62.76
C ARG A 9 52.41 -11.67 61.26
N LEU A 10 51.83 -10.53 60.88
CA LEU A 10 51.73 -9.94 59.54
C LEU A 10 52.99 -9.15 59.14
N GLN A 11 53.38 -9.24 57.86
CA GLN A 11 54.12 -8.18 57.17
C GLN A 11 53.25 -7.60 56.03
N PRO A 12 52.89 -6.31 56.06
CA PRO A 12 52.08 -5.67 55.01
C PRO A 12 52.92 -5.23 53.80
N GLY A 13 52.55 -5.69 52.61
CA GLY A 13 53.02 -5.19 51.32
C GLY A 13 51.85 -4.66 50.47
N ARG A 14 52.07 -3.57 49.73
CA ARG A 14 51.06 -2.61 49.26
C ARG A 14 50.01 -3.11 48.26
N ILE A 15 48.80 -2.65 48.56
CA ILE A 15 47.48 -2.64 47.91
C ILE A 15 47.51 -2.45 46.38
N ARG A 16 46.97 -3.44 45.67
CA ARG A 16 46.12 -3.24 44.48
C ARG A 16 44.82 -4.01 44.72
N ASP A 17 43.78 -3.31 45.14
CA ASP A 17 42.43 -3.83 45.38
C ASP A 17 41.88 -4.47 44.11
N ARG A 18 41.54 -5.78 44.12
CA ARG A 18 40.28 -6.43 44.58
C ARG A 18 39.05 -5.91 43.82
N GLY A 19 38.15 -6.73 43.30
CA GLY A 19 37.91 -8.16 43.48
C GLY A 19 36.45 -8.41 43.03
N GLY A 20 36.20 -9.60 42.48
CA GLY A 20 34.86 -10.03 42.13
C GLY A 20 34.06 -10.58 43.33
N ALA A 21 32.84 -11.03 43.01
CA ALA A 21 31.97 -11.95 43.75
C ALA A 21 31.05 -11.39 44.86
N ARG A 22 29.77 -11.30 44.48
CA ARG A 22 28.49 -11.70 45.12
C ARG A 22 28.35 -11.68 46.66
N ILE A 23 27.27 -11.04 47.13
CA ILE A 23 26.14 -11.56 47.96
C ILE A 23 25.38 -10.36 48.56
N GLY A 24 24.04 -10.42 48.61
CA GLY A 24 23.19 -9.25 48.86
C GLY A 24 22.96 -8.85 50.33
N LYS A 25 22.80 -7.54 50.57
CA LYS A 25 21.71 -6.88 51.31
C LYS A 25 21.93 -5.35 51.28
N ARG A 26 20.82 -4.61 51.23
CA ARG A 26 20.64 -3.15 51.05
C ARG A 26 21.53 -2.24 51.92
N ARG A 27 22.04 -1.15 51.31
CA ARG A 27 21.94 0.28 51.73
C ARG A 27 22.25 1.16 50.50
N ILE A 28 21.27 1.87 49.94
CA ILE A 28 21.03 3.33 50.07
C ILE A 28 22.29 4.19 49.87
N GLY A 29 22.32 4.94 48.76
CA GLY A 29 23.12 6.16 48.61
C GLY A 29 23.96 6.24 47.32
N GLY A 30 23.71 7.27 46.50
CA GLY A 30 24.71 7.83 45.59
C GLY A 30 24.54 7.51 44.11
N ALA A 31 23.65 8.24 43.44
CA ALA A 31 23.69 8.39 42.00
C ALA A 31 25.01 9.09 41.59
N SER A 32 25.92 8.37 40.94
CA SER A 32 26.89 8.98 40.04
C SER A 32 26.58 8.52 38.61
N GLY A 33 25.90 9.41 37.88
CA GLY A 33 25.55 9.20 36.49
C GLY A 33 26.82 9.07 35.66
N ARG A 34 27.21 7.84 35.32
CA ARG A 34 28.10 7.62 34.18
C ARG A 34 27.37 8.20 32.96
N ALA A 35 27.96 9.23 32.36
CA ALA A 35 27.52 9.75 31.08
C ALA A 35 27.39 8.58 30.11
N SER A 36 26.15 8.22 29.76
CA SER A 36 25.90 7.15 28.80
C SER A 36 26.56 7.56 27.49
N SER A 37 27.49 6.74 27.01
CA SER A 37 28.11 6.95 25.70
C SER A 37 27.01 7.10 24.65
N PHE A 38 27.27 7.86 23.58
CA PHE A 38 26.32 8.06 22.49
C PHE A 38 25.71 6.72 21.99
N ASN A 39 26.55 5.69 21.87
CA ASN A 39 26.10 4.33 21.54
C ASN A 39 25.17 3.73 22.62
N GLY A 40 25.43 3.97 23.91
CA GLY A 40 24.54 3.59 25.00
C GLY A 40 23.19 4.28 24.93
N GLN A 41 23.15 5.57 24.57
CA GLN A 41 21.91 6.33 24.38
C GLN A 41 21.10 5.79 23.19
N ILE A 42 21.76 5.48 22.07
CA ILE A 42 21.14 4.84 20.90
C ILE A 42 20.55 3.48 21.28
N HIS A 43 21.30 2.62 21.98
CA HIS A 43 20.81 1.32 22.40
C HIS A 43 19.61 1.42 23.35
N GLN A 44 19.61 2.42 24.23
CA GLN A 44 18.50 2.66 25.16
C GLN A 44 17.27 3.23 24.45
N ALA A 45 17.45 4.10 23.45
CA ALA A 45 16.38 4.61 22.60
C ALA A 45 15.73 3.49 21.77
N ILE A 46 16.53 2.59 21.19
CA ILE A 46 16.05 1.41 20.45
C ILE A 46 15.19 0.52 21.36
N ARG A 47 15.65 0.24 22.60
CA ARG A 47 14.87 -0.56 23.57
C ARG A 47 13.57 0.12 23.98
N ARG A 48 13.58 1.44 24.19
CA ARG A 48 12.37 2.22 24.52
C ARG A 48 11.33 2.19 23.39
N ALA A 49 11.79 2.11 22.14
CA ALA A 49 10.92 1.94 20.97
C ALA A 49 10.49 0.48 20.73
N GLY A 50 10.77 -0.45 21.66
CA GLY A 50 10.42 -1.87 21.54
C GLY A 50 11.35 -2.68 20.61
N GLY A 51 12.47 -2.10 20.17
CA GLY A 51 13.45 -2.75 19.31
C GLY A 51 14.56 -3.46 20.09
N ASN A 52 15.21 -4.44 19.45
CA ASN A 52 16.38 -5.11 20.01
C ASN A 52 17.69 -4.48 19.44
N PRO A 53 18.48 -3.77 20.27
CA PRO A 53 19.73 -3.15 19.82
C PRO A 53 20.78 -4.13 19.28
N SER A 54 20.72 -5.40 19.69
CA SER A 54 21.62 -6.45 19.22
C SER A 54 21.30 -6.94 17.80
N ARG A 55 20.20 -6.47 17.20
CA ARG A 55 19.75 -6.82 15.84
C ARG A 55 19.91 -5.70 14.82
N VAL A 56 20.61 -4.61 15.18
CA VAL A 56 20.94 -3.54 14.22
C VAL A 56 22.00 -4.09 13.26
N GLY A 57 21.55 -4.54 12.08
CA GLY A 57 22.42 -5.10 11.03
C GLY A 57 22.14 -6.57 10.69
N GLU A 58 21.43 -7.31 11.55
CA GLU A 58 20.92 -8.64 11.18
C GLU A 58 19.64 -8.47 10.37
N ALA A 59 19.75 -8.66 9.07
CA ALA A 59 18.59 -8.76 8.19
C ALA A 59 17.73 -9.96 8.57
N GLY A 60 16.81 -9.75 9.52
CA GLY A 60 15.72 -10.66 9.77
C GLY A 60 15.03 -10.95 8.46
N LYS A 61 14.83 -12.24 8.15
CA LYS A 61 13.97 -12.70 7.05
C LYS A 61 12.54 -12.25 7.36
N GLY A 62 12.23 -11.00 7.06
CA GLY A 62 10.86 -10.51 7.00
C GLY A 62 10.17 -11.27 5.88
N SER A 63 9.22 -12.12 6.24
CA SER A 63 8.31 -12.85 5.34
C SER A 63 7.29 -11.91 4.68
N GLY A 64 7.70 -10.71 4.28
CA GLY A 64 6.92 -9.84 3.41
C GLY A 64 7.14 -10.26 1.97
N ARG A 65 6.06 -10.35 1.19
CA ARG A 65 6.00 -10.72 -0.24
C ARG A 65 6.87 -9.84 -1.18
N PHE A 66 7.63 -8.91 -0.60
CA PHE A 66 8.19 -7.71 -1.19
C PHE A 66 9.48 -7.34 -0.45
N ASN A 67 10.60 -7.43 -1.13
CA ASN A 67 11.93 -7.15 -0.59
C ASN A 67 12.12 -5.65 -0.31
N GLN A 68 12.68 -5.31 0.85
CA GLN A 68 13.02 -3.92 1.21
C GLN A 68 14.31 -3.41 0.53
N ARG A 69 14.91 -4.19 -0.39
CA ARG A 69 16.25 -3.93 -0.98
C ARG A 69 16.23 -3.37 -2.40
N GLY A 70 15.07 -2.94 -2.91
CA GLY A 70 14.97 -2.36 -4.26
C GLY A 70 15.11 -0.83 -4.28
N ARG A 71 15.13 -0.26 -5.49
CA ARG A 71 15.03 1.19 -5.72
C ARG A 71 13.72 1.74 -5.14
N GLY A 72 13.74 2.95 -4.60
CA GLY A 72 12.57 3.60 -3.97
C GLY A 72 12.26 3.18 -2.53
N ALA A 73 13.06 2.31 -1.89
CA ALA A 73 12.81 1.84 -0.53
C ALA A 73 12.81 2.98 0.52
N SER A 74 13.78 3.90 0.44
CA SER A 74 13.88 5.06 1.33
C SER A 74 12.69 6.01 1.16
N VAL A 75 12.30 6.27 -0.09
CA VAL A 75 11.13 7.10 -0.41
C VAL A 75 9.86 6.46 0.15
N ALA A 76 9.67 5.16 -0.04
CA ALA A 76 8.53 4.43 0.50
C ALA A 76 8.43 4.55 2.02
N ALA A 77 9.56 4.51 2.74
CA ALA A 77 9.58 4.69 4.19
C ALA A 77 9.08 6.08 4.63
N VAL A 78 9.39 7.13 3.85
CA VAL A 78 8.91 8.50 4.11
C VAL A 78 7.43 8.65 3.78
N LEU A 79 6.97 8.06 2.67
CA LEU A 79 5.59 8.20 2.19
C LEU A 79 4.57 7.45 3.08
N LYS A 80 4.94 6.31 3.65
CA LYS A 80 4.03 5.45 4.45
C LYS A 80 3.35 6.13 5.64
N ASN A 81 3.95 7.18 6.20
CA ASN A 81 3.49 7.80 7.45
C ASN A 81 2.72 9.11 7.25
N ARG A 82 2.33 9.45 6.02
CA ARG A 82 1.62 10.70 5.75
C ARG A 82 0.18 10.64 6.23
N LYS A 83 -0.25 11.68 6.94
CA LYS A 83 -1.65 11.83 7.37
C LYS A 83 -2.50 12.19 6.15
N PRO A 84 -3.56 11.42 5.83
CA PRO A 84 -4.39 11.69 4.65
C PRO A 84 -5.14 13.02 4.76
N TRP A 85 -5.57 13.37 5.98
CA TRP A 85 -6.34 14.57 6.28
C TRP A 85 -5.44 15.66 6.85
N SER A 86 -5.65 16.88 6.38
CA SER A 86 -5.11 18.11 6.94
C SER A 86 -6.24 19.13 7.09
N ARG A 87 -5.96 20.19 7.85
CA ARG A 87 -6.84 21.34 7.95
C ARG A 87 -6.12 22.50 7.29
N ASP A 88 -6.74 23.10 6.28
CA ASP A 88 -6.20 24.26 5.57
C ASP A 88 -7.30 25.32 5.49
N GLY A 89 -7.01 26.54 5.92
CA GLY A 89 -8.02 27.62 5.98
C GLY A 89 -9.28 27.29 6.81
N GLY A 90 -9.17 26.41 7.81
CA GLY A 90 -10.32 25.95 8.62
C GLY A 90 -11.12 24.80 8.00
N ILE A 91 -10.95 24.53 6.71
CA ILE A 91 -11.60 23.45 5.97
C ILE A 91 -10.82 22.16 6.18
N ARG A 92 -11.53 21.10 6.55
CA ARG A 92 -10.95 19.76 6.67
C ARG A 92 -10.92 19.12 5.28
N ALA A 93 -9.72 18.80 4.79
CA ALA A 93 -9.53 18.24 3.45
C ALA A 93 -8.48 17.13 3.43
N ARG A 94 -8.60 16.21 2.48
CA ARG A 94 -7.68 15.08 2.30
C ARG A 94 -7.09 15.03 0.90
N SER A 95 -5.98 14.32 0.74
CA SER A 95 -5.48 13.98 -0.60
C SER A 95 -6.49 13.09 -1.34
N ARG A 96 -6.59 13.30 -2.66
CA ARG A 96 -7.44 12.52 -3.57
C ARG A 96 -7.04 11.06 -3.57
N ARG A 97 -7.99 10.14 -3.70
CA ARG A 97 -7.72 8.70 -3.56
C ARG A 97 -7.46 8.06 -4.91
N VAL A 98 -6.38 7.28 -4.98
CA VAL A 98 -6.04 6.49 -6.16
C VAL A 98 -5.88 5.03 -5.74
N ALA A 99 -6.47 4.12 -6.50
CA ALA A 99 -6.20 2.69 -6.45
C ALA A 99 -5.08 2.35 -7.43
N VAL A 100 -4.12 1.53 -6.97
CA VAL A 100 -3.05 0.99 -7.81
C VAL A 100 -2.99 -0.52 -7.62
N LYS A 101 -3.16 -1.26 -8.72
CA LYS A 101 -2.95 -2.71 -8.76
C LYS A 101 -1.63 -2.97 -9.47
N ALA A 102 -0.70 -3.63 -8.79
CA ALA A 102 0.61 -3.95 -9.34
C ALA A 102 0.79 -5.46 -9.54
N ARG A 103 1.42 -5.85 -10.64
CA ARG A 103 1.89 -7.22 -10.88
C ARG A 103 3.30 -7.19 -11.47
N VAL A 104 4.14 -8.13 -11.01
CA VAL A 104 5.44 -8.40 -11.61
C VAL A 104 5.30 -9.65 -12.48
N VAL A 105 5.53 -9.50 -13.78
CA VAL A 105 5.39 -10.60 -14.76
C VAL A 105 6.78 -11.09 -15.13
N LYS A 106 7.09 -12.34 -14.79
CA LYS A 106 8.37 -12.98 -15.15
C LYS A 106 8.32 -13.39 -16.63
N LEU A 107 9.32 -13.03 -17.41
CA LEU A 107 9.38 -13.27 -18.85
C LEU A 107 10.46 -14.30 -19.18
N ASN A 108 11.68 -14.03 -18.75
CA ASN A 108 12.85 -14.88 -19.00
C ASN A 108 13.59 -15.26 -17.71
N PRO A 109 14.15 -16.47 -17.63
CA PRO A 109 14.93 -16.93 -16.48
C PRO A 109 16.24 -16.14 -16.32
N GLN A 110 16.83 -16.20 -15.13
CA GLN A 110 18.24 -15.83 -14.96
C GLN A 110 19.12 -16.86 -15.67
N TYR A 111 20.28 -16.42 -16.18
CA TYR A 111 21.27 -17.30 -16.82
C TYR A 111 21.43 -18.62 -16.06
N GLY A 112 21.24 -19.74 -16.78
CA GLY A 112 21.35 -21.11 -16.26
C GLY A 112 20.09 -21.69 -15.61
N ALA A 113 19.02 -20.92 -15.40
CA ALA A 113 17.77 -21.45 -14.84
C ALA A 113 16.79 -21.93 -15.93
N ALA A 114 16.14 -23.08 -15.70
CA ALA A 114 15.14 -23.61 -16.61
C ALA A 114 13.87 -22.72 -16.65
N ARG A 115 13.28 -22.56 -17.83
CA ARG A 115 12.03 -21.81 -18.01
C ARG A 115 10.84 -22.63 -17.52
N GLY A 116 10.49 -22.47 -16.25
CA GLY A 116 9.32 -23.12 -15.63
C GLY A 116 7.97 -22.48 -16.01
N ARG A 117 6.86 -23.06 -15.50
CA ARG A 117 5.48 -22.61 -15.77
C ARG A 117 5.14 -21.18 -15.32
N HIS A 118 6.00 -20.54 -14.53
CA HIS A 118 5.78 -19.18 -14.01
C HIS A 118 6.25 -18.08 -14.97
N PHE A 119 6.89 -18.42 -16.09
CA PHE A 119 7.34 -17.47 -17.10
C PHE A 119 6.28 -17.28 -18.19
N VAL A 120 6.00 -16.02 -18.53
CA VAL A 120 5.06 -15.66 -19.59
C VAL A 120 5.79 -15.65 -20.93
N SER A 121 5.17 -16.20 -21.98
CA SER A 121 5.73 -16.21 -23.34
C SER A 121 5.59 -14.85 -24.03
N ALA A 122 6.43 -14.56 -25.01
CA ALA A 122 6.33 -13.34 -25.81
C ALA A 122 4.94 -13.21 -26.47
N LYS A 123 4.39 -14.30 -27.01
CA LYS A 123 3.04 -14.36 -27.57
C LYS A 123 1.95 -13.95 -26.57
N ALA A 124 2.08 -14.31 -25.30
CA ALA A 124 1.13 -13.92 -24.25
C ALA A 124 1.28 -12.44 -23.84
N VAL A 125 2.47 -11.86 -23.94
CA VAL A 125 2.67 -10.41 -23.76
C VAL A 125 2.00 -9.64 -24.89
N ASP A 126 2.25 -10.05 -26.12
CA ASP A 126 1.66 -9.49 -27.34
C ASP A 126 0.12 -9.61 -27.35
N ALA A 127 -0.43 -10.78 -26.98
CA ALA A 127 -1.87 -10.95 -26.81
C ALA A 127 -2.47 -10.03 -25.74
N HIS A 128 -1.75 -9.83 -24.62
CA HIS A 128 -2.18 -8.89 -23.59
C HIS A 128 -2.21 -7.46 -24.10
N LEU A 129 -1.21 -7.03 -24.86
CA LEU A 129 -1.17 -5.70 -25.45
C LEU A 129 -2.35 -5.49 -26.42
N ARG A 130 -2.61 -6.44 -27.32
CA ARG A 130 -3.77 -6.36 -28.22
C ARG A 130 -5.09 -6.27 -27.46
N TYR A 131 -5.23 -7.05 -26.39
CA TYR A 131 -6.39 -7.01 -25.51
C TYR A 131 -6.57 -5.61 -24.91
N LEU A 132 -5.50 -5.01 -24.38
CA LEU A 132 -5.56 -3.67 -23.78
C LEU A 132 -5.90 -2.57 -24.79
N GLN A 133 -5.43 -2.68 -26.03
CA GLN A 133 -5.74 -1.71 -27.09
C GLN A 133 -7.16 -1.88 -27.65
N ARG A 134 -7.65 -3.12 -27.71
CA ARG A 134 -9.01 -3.43 -28.18
C ARG A 134 -10.07 -2.99 -27.17
N ASP A 135 -9.85 -3.33 -25.91
CA ASP A 135 -10.80 -3.04 -24.83
C ASP A 135 -10.60 -1.61 -24.30
N GLY A 136 -9.50 -0.95 -24.62
CA GLY A 136 -9.35 0.47 -24.36
C GLY A 136 -10.28 1.27 -25.26
N VAL A 137 -11.07 2.15 -24.66
CA VAL A 137 -11.78 3.21 -25.37
C VAL A 137 -11.33 4.54 -24.79
N THR A 138 -10.99 5.49 -25.67
CA THR A 138 -10.74 6.87 -25.27
C THR A 138 -12.04 7.49 -24.72
N LYS A 139 -11.93 8.67 -24.11
CA LYS A 139 -13.09 9.45 -23.69
C LYS A 139 -14.10 9.67 -24.83
N ASP A 140 -13.62 9.74 -26.06
CA ASP A 140 -14.41 9.99 -27.28
C ASP A 140 -14.89 8.70 -27.97
N GLY A 141 -14.62 7.53 -27.39
CA GLY A 141 -15.09 6.23 -27.92
C GLY A 141 -14.18 5.57 -28.95
N GLU A 142 -13.03 6.17 -29.25
CA GLU A 142 -12.05 5.61 -30.19
C GLU A 142 -11.25 4.45 -29.57
N ARG A 143 -10.72 3.55 -30.41
CA ARG A 143 -9.86 2.44 -29.94
C ARG A 143 -8.65 2.94 -29.16
N GLY A 144 -8.35 2.26 -28.06
CA GLY A 144 -7.27 2.58 -27.15
C GLY A 144 -5.90 2.45 -27.82
N GLN A 145 -5.29 3.58 -28.13
CA GLN A 145 -3.90 3.63 -28.59
C GLN A 145 -2.98 3.71 -27.38
N VAL A 146 -1.86 2.98 -27.45
CA VAL A 146 -0.85 3.09 -26.40
C VAL A 146 -0.06 4.38 -26.58
N TYR A 147 0.30 5.00 -25.47
CA TYR A 147 1.14 6.20 -25.43
C TYR A 147 2.35 5.95 -24.50
N SER A 148 3.35 6.81 -24.61
CA SER A 148 4.58 6.72 -23.82
C SER A 148 4.93 8.08 -23.18
N ALA A 149 6.13 8.17 -22.61
CA ALA A 149 6.63 9.39 -21.99
C ALA A 149 6.63 10.60 -22.93
N SER A 150 6.91 10.40 -24.21
CA SER A 150 7.08 11.48 -25.20
C SER A 150 6.11 11.43 -26.37
N ARG A 151 5.38 10.34 -26.56
CA ARG A 151 4.46 10.16 -27.69
C ARG A 151 3.05 9.90 -27.22
N ASP A 152 2.09 10.53 -27.88
CA ASP A 152 0.65 10.30 -27.71
C ASP A 152 0.16 9.02 -28.40
N VAL A 153 0.93 8.56 -29.39
CA VAL A 153 0.73 7.29 -30.08
C VAL A 153 2.10 6.61 -30.19
N GLU A 154 2.25 5.47 -29.53
CA GLU A 154 3.47 4.67 -29.53
C GLU A 154 3.28 3.36 -30.29
N ASP A 155 4.35 2.87 -30.91
CA ASP A 155 4.35 1.55 -31.51
C ASP A 155 4.47 0.48 -30.42
N GLY A 156 3.33 -0.12 -30.07
CA GLY A 156 3.25 -1.20 -29.11
C GLY A 156 3.92 -2.51 -29.59
N GLY A 157 4.06 -2.74 -30.89
CA GLY A 157 4.82 -3.86 -31.42
C GLY A 157 6.31 -3.68 -31.15
N ALA A 158 6.86 -2.52 -31.54
CA ALA A 158 8.23 -2.14 -31.20
C ALA A 158 8.46 -2.13 -29.67
N PHE A 159 7.45 -1.71 -28.91
CA PHE A 159 7.13 -2.13 -27.54
C PHE A 159 7.76 -3.44 -27.05
N VAL A 160 7.07 -4.50 -27.49
CA VAL A 160 7.25 -5.88 -27.09
C VAL A 160 8.57 -6.41 -27.64
N GLU A 161 8.93 -6.05 -28.88
CA GLU A 161 10.16 -6.52 -29.52
C GLU A 161 11.41 -6.14 -28.72
N ARG A 162 11.54 -4.87 -28.33
CA ARG A 162 12.71 -4.43 -27.56
C ARG A 162 12.76 -5.01 -26.14
N GLY A 163 11.63 -5.45 -25.61
CA GLY A 163 11.50 -6.08 -24.29
C GLY A 163 11.62 -7.61 -24.29
N ARG A 164 11.88 -8.25 -25.45
CA ARG A 164 11.89 -9.72 -25.58
C ARG A 164 12.86 -10.43 -24.64
N GLU A 165 14.02 -9.83 -24.39
CA GLU A 165 15.07 -10.37 -23.53
C GLU A 165 14.94 -9.94 -22.06
N ASP A 166 13.97 -9.10 -21.72
CA ASP A 166 13.78 -8.64 -20.35
C ASP A 166 13.50 -9.83 -19.43
N ARG A 167 14.07 -9.83 -18.23
CA ARG A 167 13.77 -10.87 -17.23
C ARG A 167 12.31 -10.80 -16.76
N HIS A 168 11.77 -9.60 -16.65
CA HIS A 168 10.44 -9.35 -16.15
C HIS A 168 9.94 -7.99 -16.64
N GLN A 169 8.66 -7.73 -16.41
CA GLN A 169 8.06 -6.41 -16.58
C GLN A 169 7.13 -6.13 -15.39
N PHE A 170 6.88 -4.87 -15.13
CA PHE A 170 5.89 -4.42 -14.16
C PHE A 170 4.62 -4.02 -14.91
N ARG A 171 3.46 -4.46 -14.41
CA ARG A 171 2.16 -4.06 -14.92
C ARG A 171 1.39 -3.37 -13.82
N PHE A 172 0.93 -2.16 -14.09
CA PHE A 172 0.12 -1.38 -13.17
C PHE A 172 -1.26 -1.12 -13.77
N ILE A 173 -2.25 -1.04 -12.89
CA ILE A 173 -3.56 -0.45 -13.19
C ILE A 173 -3.74 0.69 -12.19
N VAL A 174 -3.93 1.91 -12.70
CA VAL A 174 -4.09 3.12 -11.89
C VAL A 174 -5.50 3.65 -12.11
N SER A 175 -6.25 3.88 -11.04
CA SER A 175 -7.62 4.43 -11.12
C SER A 175 -7.85 5.40 -9.98
N ALA A 176 -8.14 6.65 -10.32
CA ALA A 176 -8.54 7.67 -9.35
C ALA A 176 -10.04 7.55 -9.05
N GLU A 177 -10.43 7.81 -7.80
CA GLU A 177 -11.85 7.79 -7.40
C GLU A 177 -12.66 8.82 -8.18
N GLU A 178 -12.07 10.00 -8.44
CA GLU A 178 -12.63 11.07 -9.25
C GLU A 178 -12.04 11.08 -10.68
N GLY A 179 -11.65 9.91 -11.22
CA GLY A 179 -10.97 9.81 -12.52
C GLY A 179 -11.73 10.48 -13.68
N VAL A 180 -13.07 10.45 -13.67
CA VAL A 180 -13.90 11.12 -14.68
C VAL A 180 -13.73 12.64 -14.72
N GLU A 181 -13.26 13.25 -13.63
CA GLU A 181 -13.04 14.70 -13.50
C GLU A 181 -11.65 15.11 -14.01
N LEU A 182 -10.74 14.15 -14.24
CA LEU A 182 -9.41 14.44 -14.78
C LEU A 182 -9.53 14.94 -16.23
N PRO A 183 -8.95 16.11 -16.55
CA PRO A 183 -9.04 16.70 -17.87
C PRO A 183 -8.24 15.90 -18.92
N ASP A 184 -7.05 15.41 -18.54
CA ASP A 184 -6.15 14.66 -19.41
C ASP A 184 -5.46 13.53 -18.62
N HIS A 185 -5.93 12.29 -18.81
CA HIS A 185 -5.36 11.12 -18.14
C HIS A 185 -3.91 10.85 -18.59
N ARG A 186 -3.55 11.15 -19.84
CA ARG A 186 -2.19 10.92 -20.34
C ARG A 186 -1.20 11.81 -19.63
N ALA A 187 -1.53 13.09 -19.46
CA ALA A 187 -0.74 14.03 -18.69
C ALA A 187 -0.56 13.59 -17.24
N THR A 188 -1.65 13.22 -16.55
CA THR A 188 -1.62 12.69 -15.18
C THR A 188 -0.67 11.50 -15.05
N ILE A 189 -0.75 10.54 -15.98
CA ILE A 189 0.09 9.34 -15.93
C ILE A 189 1.54 9.65 -16.26
N ARG A 190 1.83 10.56 -17.21
CA ARG A 190 3.19 11.02 -17.47
C ARG A 190 3.82 11.65 -16.22
N ASP A 191 3.06 12.44 -15.47
CA ASP A 191 3.56 13.07 -14.24
C ASP A 191 3.72 12.08 -13.08
N LEU A 192 2.90 11.03 -13.03
CA LEU A 192 3.14 9.89 -12.16
C LEU A 192 4.46 9.19 -12.53
N MET A 193 4.67 8.90 -13.82
CA MET A 193 5.87 8.20 -14.29
C MET A 193 7.13 9.01 -14.04
N LYS A 194 7.12 10.33 -14.25
CA LYS A 194 8.25 11.22 -13.89
C LYS A 194 8.60 11.16 -12.41
N GLN A 195 7.60 11.14 -11.52
CA GLN A 195 7.85 11.00 -10.09
C GLN A 195 8.40 9.62 -9.72
N MET A 196 7.93 8.56 -10.39
CA MET A 196 8.50 7.23 -10.23
C MET A 196 9.96 7.19 -10.69
N GLU A 197 10.29 7.77 -11.84
CA GLU A 197 11.68 7.87 -12.32
C GLU A 197 12.57 8.60 -11.33
N ALA A 198 12.10 9.72 -10.76
CA ALA A 198 12.82 10.47 -9.74
C ALA A 198 13.04 9.64 -8.46
N ASP A 199 12.00 8.96 -7.96
CA ASP A 199 12.08 8.14 -6.75
C ASP A 199 12.96 6.89 -6.92
N LEU A 200 12.98 6.34 -8.14
CA LEU A 200 13.77 5.15 -8.47
C LEU A 200 15.20 5.49 -8.91
N GLY A 201 15.47 6.73 -9.31
CA GLY A 201 16.78 7.21 -9.76
C GLY A 201 17.22 6.60 -11.09
N THR A 202 16.29 6.37 -12.02
CA THR A 202 16.53 5.81 -13.36
C THR A 202 15.33 6.12 -14.25
N ARG A 203 15.56 6.32 -15.56
CA ARG A 203 14.46 6.45 -16.52
C ARG A 203 13.74 5.11 -16.69
N LEU A 204 12.44 5.17 -16.98
CA LEU A 204 11.60 4.02 -17.19
C LEU A 204 11.19 3.94 -18.67
N ASP A 205 11.35 2.78 -19.30
CA ASP A 205 10.75 2.50 -20.61
C ASP A 205 9.36 1.87 -20.38
N TRP A 206 8.32 2.60 -20.76
CA TRP A 206 6.93 2.24 -20.48
C TRP A 206 5.99 2.65 -21.60
N ILE A 207 4.86 1.92 -21.66
CA ILE A 207 3.68 2.29 -22.44
C ILE A 207 2.45 2.23 -21.55
N ALA A 208 1.43 3.01 -21.88
CA ALA A 208 0.17 3.03 -21.17
C ALA A 208 -1.03 3.15 -22.11
N VAL A 209 -2.21 2.76 -21.63
CA VAL A 209 -3.50 2.95 -22.32
C VAL A 209 -4.61 3.20 -21.31
N ASP A 210 -5.44 4.21 -21.61
CA ASP A 210 -6.56 4.64 -20.78
C ASP A 210 -7.84 3.92 -21.20
N HIS A 211 -8.60 3.45 -20.21
CA HIS A 211 -9.86 2.72 -20.37
C HIS A 211 -10.98 3.52 -19.71
N HIS A 212 -11.96 3.96 -20.52
CA HIS A 212 -13.13 4.72 -20.07
C HIS A 212 -14.46 3.95 -20.16
N ASN A 213 -14.43 2.68 -20.59
CA ASN A 213 -15.61 1.81 -20.75
C ASN A 213 -16.12 1.20 -19.45
N THR A 214 -15.28 1.08 -18.42
CA THR A 214 -15.71 0.57 -17.11
C THR A 214 -16.35 1.67 -16.26
N GLY A 215 -17.07 1.31 -15.19
CA GLY A 215 -17.71 2.27 -14.30
C GLY A 215 -16.78 3.30 -13.65
N HIS A 216 -15.46 3.11 -13.72
CA HIS A 216 -14.41 4.05 -13.30
C HIS A 216 -13.28 4.09 -14.34
N PRO A 217 -12.87 5.27 -14.84
CA PRO A 217 -11.70 5.37 -15.70
C PRO A 217 -10.45 4.81 -15.04
N HIS A 218 -9.64 4.10 -15.81
CA HIS A 218 -8.39 3.55 -15.32
C HIS A 218 -7.35 3.42 -16.43
N THR A 219 -6.07 3.51 -16.05
CA THR A 219 -4.95 3.38 -16.99
C THR A 219 -4.22 2.08 -16.72
N HIS A 220 -4.02 1.29 -17.78
CA HIS A 220 -3.07 0.19 -17.79
C HIS A 220 -1.68 0.68 -18.17
N ILE A 221 -0.66 0.38 -17.37
CA ILE A 221 0.73 0.77 -17.61
C ILE A 221 1.60 -0.48 -17.63
N ILE A 222 2.45 -0.61 -18.65
CA ILE A 222 3.46 -1.66 -18.74
C ILE A 222 4.84 -0.99 -18.70
N VAL A 223 5.66 -1.37 -17.72
CA VAL A 223 7.02 -0.86 -17.53
C VAL A 223 7.99 -2.01 -17.69
N ARG A 224 9.03 -1.83 -18.52
CA ARG A 224 10.08 -2.82 -18.71
C ARG A 224 10.87 -3.06 -17.43
N GLY A 225 11.41 -4.26 -17.27
CA GLY A 225 12.20 -4.66 -16.10
C GLY A 225 13.68 -4.29 -16.21
N VAL A 226 14.01 -3.24 -16.95
CA VAL A 226 15.38 -2.77 -17.20
C VAL A 226 15.52 -1.29 -16.87
N THR A 227 16.70 -0.91 -16.40
CA THR A 227 17.10 0.49 -16.17
C THR A 227 17.64 1.12 -17.45
N ASP A 228 17.78 2.44 -17.44
CA ASP A 228 18.40 3.22 -18.52
C ASP A 228 19.86 2.83 -18.82
N ASP A 229 20.60 2.29 -17.85
CA ASP A 229 21.94 1.69 -18.05
C ASP A 229 21.91 0.20 -18.43
N GLY A 230 20.73 -0.34 -18.80
CA GLY A 230 20.56 -1.71 -19.29
C GLY A 230 20.60 -2.81 -18.23
N LYS A 231 20.70 -2.46 -16.94
CA LYS A 231 20.69 -3.43 -15.83
C LYS A 231 19.25 -3.85 -15.50
N THR A 232 19.11 -4.90 -14.68
CA THR A 232 17.79 -5.30 -14.18
C THR A 232 17.21 -4.22 -13.26
N LEU A 233 16.03 -3.71 -13.58
CA LEU A 233 15.26 -2.84 -12.69
C LEU A 233 14.68 -3.65 -11.53
N ASN A 234 15.05 -3.32 -10.31
CA ASN A 234 14.51 -3.93 -9.09
C ASN A 234 13.85 -2.85 -8.23
N ILE A 235 12.51 -2.79 -8.27
CA ILE A 235 11.72 -1.83 -7.48
C ILE A 235 11.47 -2.42 -6.09
N ALA A 236 11.70 -1.64 -5.04
CA ALA A 236 11.42 -2.07 -3.68
C ALA A 236 9.94 -2.42 -3.55
N GLY A 237 9.65 -3.59 -2.98
CA GLY A 237 8.27 -4.01 -2.93
C GLY A 237 7.40 -3.15 -1.99
N ASP A 238 8.01 -2.45 -1.02
CA ASP A 238 7.33 -1.40 -0.24
C ASP A 238 6.96 -0.17 -1.09
N TYR A 239 7.79 0.19 -2.08
CA TYR A 239 7.46 1.24 -3.02
C TYR A 239 6.31 0.81 -3.94
N ILE A 240 6.30 -0.44 -4.39
CA ILE A 240 5.16 -1.02 -5.15
C ILE A 240 3.88 -1.02 -4.31
N ALA A 241 3.96 -1.43 -3.04
CA ALA A 241 2.80 -1.59 -2.17
C ALA A 241 2.17 -0.26 -1.73
N TYR A 242 2.99 0.79 -1.58
CA TYR A 242 2.57 2.08 -1.00
C TYR A 242 3.02 3.27 -1.84
N GLY A 243 4.30 3.36 -2.18
CA GLY A 243 4.91 4.53 -2.83
C GLY A 243 4.21 4.98 -4.11
N ILE A 244 3.92 4.06 -5.04
CA ILE A 244 3.26 4.39 -6.31
C ILE A 244 1.87 5.01 -6.05
N ARG A 245 1.12 4.46 -5.09
CA ARG A 245 -0.23 4.97 -4.74
C ARG A 245 -0.17 6.38 -4.16
N GLU A 246 0.80 6.63 -3.30
CA GLU A 246 1.00 7.95 -2.69
C GLU A 246 1.41 8.98 -3.75
N ARG A 247 2.32 8.64 -4.67
CA ARG A 247 2.68 9.53 -5.79
C ARG A 247 1.51 9.81 -6.72
N ALA A 248 0.72 8.78 -7.06
CA ALA A 248 -0.48 8.98 -7.87
C ALA A 248 -1.50 9.89 -7.16
N SER A 249 -1.69 9.70 -5.85
CA SER A 249 -2.52 10.58 -5.02
C SER A 249 -2.03 12.03 -5.05
N GLU A 250 -0.72 12.27 -4.99
CA GLU A 250 -0.13 13.61 -5.10
C GLU A 250 -0.39 14.25 -6.47
N VAL A 251 -0.22 13.53 -7.58
CA VAL A 251 -0.52 14.06 -8.93
C VAL A 251 -1.98 14.48 -9.01
N VAL A 252 -2.89 13.55 -8.70
CA VAL A 252 -4.33 13.80 -8.81
C VAL A 252 -4.76 14.93 -7.87
N THR A 253 -4.17 15.03 -6.68
CA THR A 253 -4.44 16.13 -5.75
C THR A 253 -3.93 17.47 -6.26
N ARG A 254 -2.83 17.51 -7.02
CA ARG A 254 -2.37 18.75 -7.67
C ARG A 254 -3.30 19.20 -8.78
N GLU A 255 -3.85 18.26 -9.55
CA GLU A 255 -4.75 18.56 -10.66
C GLU A 255 -6.17 18.93 -10.20
N LEU A 256 -6.77 18.13 -9.31
CA LEU A 256 -8.17 18.30 -8.87
C LEU A 256 -8.31 19.06 -7.55
N GLY A 257 -7.19 19.50 -6.97
CA GLY A 257 -7.16 20.01 -5.60
C GLY A 257 -7.39 18.92 -4.54
N ARG A 258 -7.36 19.34 -3.27
CA ARG A 258 -7.65 18.46 -2.13
C ARG A 258 -9.16 18.16 -2.06
N GLN A 259 -9.51 16.94 -1.67
CA GLN A 259 -10.90 16.54 -1.49
C GLN A 259 -11.42 17.03 -0.13
N THR A 260 -12.47 17.83 -0.16
CA THR A 260 -13.17 18.39 1.00
C THR A 260 -14.04 17.33 1.70
N GLU A 261 -14.37 17.58 2.97
CA GLU A 261 -15.30 16.72 3.73
C GLU A 261 -16.69 16.62 3.07
N GLN A 262 -17.17 17.70 2.45
CA GLN A 262 -18.44 17.70 1.73
C GLN A 262 -18.41 16.81 0.49
N GLU A 263 -17.31 16.84 -0.29
CA GLU A 263 -17.13 15.92 -1.41
C GLU A 263 -17.07 14.46 -0.95
N VAL A 264 -16.42 14.19 0.18
CA VAL A 264 -16.40 12.83 0.77
C VAL A 264 -17.81 12.38 1.14
N SER A 265 -18.61 13.23 1.81
CA SER A 265 -19.99 12.91 2.18
C SER A 265 -20.84 12.58 0.94
N ARG A 266 -20.81 13.46 -0.08
CA ARG A 266 -21.52 13.23 -1.35
C ARG A 266 -21.08 11.93 -2.04
N GLY A 267 -19.79 11.59 -1.97
CA GLY A 267 -19.27 10.33 -2.49
C GLY A 267 -19.83 9.11 -1.76
N LEU A 268 -19.96 9.18 -0.44
CA LEU A 268 -20.53 8.11 0.38
C LEU A 268 -22.05 7.99 0.20
N GLU A 269 -22.77 9.10 0.04
CA GLU A 269 -24.20 9.10 -0.28
C GLU A 269 -24.49 8.31 -1.56
N ARG A 270 -23.71 8.53 -2.62
CA ARG A 270 -23.83 7.76 -3.88
C ARG A 270 -23.49 6.28 -3.74
N GLU A 271 -22.73 5.89 -2.73
CA GLU A 271 -22.38 4.49 -2.47
C GLU A 271 -23.52 3.70 -1.81
N VAL A 272 -24.47 4.37 -1.15
CA VAL A 272 -25.63 3.72 -0.50
C VAL A 272 -26.35 2.83 -1.50
N ASP A 273 -26.67 3.36 -2.69
CA ASP A 273 -27.45 2.67 -3.71
C ASP A 273 -26.60 1.97 -4.78
N ALA A 274 -25.28 1.84 -4.62
CA ALA A 274 -24.44 1.19 -5.62
C ALA A 274 -24.55 -0.36 -5.57
N ASP A 275 -24.75 -1.03 -6.71
CA ASP A 275 -24.74 -2.51 -6.83
C ASP A 275 -23.32 -3.08 -7.00
N ARG A 276 -22.41 -2.61 -6.15
CA ARG A 276 -21.00 -3.04 -6.12
C ARG A 276 -20.46 -2.95 -4.70
N PHE A 277 -19.28 -3.51 -4.47
CA PHE A 277 -18.62 -3.41 -3.17
C PHE A 277 -18.04 -2.00 -2.95
N THR A 278 -18.39 -1.37 -1.83
CA THR A 278 -18.15 0.07 -1.55
C THR A 278 -17.30 0.31 -0.30
N ARG A 279 -17.12 1.57 0.11
CA ARG A 279 -16.50 1.92 1.40
C ARG A 279 -17.45 1.64 2.56
N LEU A 280 -18.75 1.91 2.39
CA LEU A 280 -19.76 1.63 3.42
C LEU A 280 -19.78 0.15 3.80
N ASP A 281 -19.68 -0.76 2.81
CA ASP A 281 -19.60 -2.20 3.06
C ASP A 281 -18.34 -2.59 3.86
N ARG A 282 -17.20 -1.98 3.52
CA ARG A 282 -15.96 -2.17 4.28
C ARG A 282 -16.06 -1.68 5.71
N MET A 283 -16.75 -0.56 5.94
CA MET A 283 -16.97 -0.01 7.29
C MET A 283 -17.87 -0.93 8.11
N LEU A 284 -18.97 -1.43 7.54
CA LEU A 284 -19.85 -2.40 8.19
C LEU A 284 -19.11 -3.70 8.54
N LEU A 285 -18.38 -4.29 7.59
CA LEU A 285 -17.60 -5.51 7.82
C LEU A 285 -16.45 -5.30 8.81
N ALA A 286 -15.82 -4.12 8.82
CA ALA A 286 -14.79 -3.78 9.80
C ALA A 286 -15.37 -3.69 11.22
N GLU A 287 -16.54 -3.07 11.37
CA GLU A 287 -17.21 -2.96 12.66
C GLU A 287 -17.68 -4.33 13.17
N GLN A 288 -18.22 -5.18 12.29
CA GLN A 288 -18.59 -6.55 12.67
C GLN A 288 -17.37 -7.36 13.13
N ARG A 289 -16.24 -7.24 12.44
CA ARG A 289 -15.00 -7.95 12.80
C ARG A 289 -14.36 -7.42 14.08
N SER A 290 -14.42 -6.11 14.34
CA SER A 290 -13.84 -5.52 15.55
C SER A 290 -14.58 -5.97 16.82
N ARG A 291 -15.90 -6.21 16.71
CA ARG A 291 -16.76 -6.60 17.85
C ARG A 291 -17.15 -8.08 17.87
N ASN A 292 -16.58 -8.86 16.97
CA ASN A 292 -16.65 -10.32 16.98
C ASN A 292 -18.07 -10.92 16.90
N GLU A 293 -19.05 -10.20 16.33
CA GLU A 293 -20.37 -10.79 16.06
C GLU A 293 -21.25 -9.95 15.11
N PHE A 294 -21.41 -8.64 15.36
CA PHE A 294 -22.33 -7.77 14.61
C PHE A 294 -21.78 -6.37 14.39
N ALA A 295 -22.23 -5.72 13.32
CA ALA A 295 -22.04 -4.28 13.13
C ALA A 295 -23.07 -3.52 14.00
N ASP A 296 -22.61 -2.92 15.11
CA ASP A 296 -23.45 -2.14 16.02
C ASP A 296 -23.47 -0.66 15.62
N LEU A 297 -24.62 -0.20 15.14
CA LEU A 297 -24.85 1.16 14.65
C LEU A 297 -25.78 1.94 15.60
N ARG A 298 -25.73 1.70 16.91
CA ARG A 298 -26.49 2.49 17.93
C ARG A 298 -25.77 3.79 18.33
N PRO A 299 -26.47 4.83 18.85
CA PRO A 299 -25.92 6.17 19.07
C PRO A 299 -24.87 6.24 20.19
N ASP A 300 -25.10 5.48 21.26
CA ASP A 300 -24.47 5.72 22.57
C ASP A 300 -23.25 4.81 22.83
N ARG A 301 -22.51 4.46 21.78
CA ARG A 301 -21.36 3.55 21.88
C ARG A 301 -20.04 4.23 21.57
N ASP A 302 -18.98 3.72 22.19
CA ASP A 302 -17.59 3.94 21.75
C ASP A 302 -17.34 3.25 20.42
N VAL A 303 -17.88 3.85 19.37
CA VAL A 303 -17.62 3.54 17.96
C VAL A 303 -16.53 4.47 17.44
N LEU A 304 -15.79 3.99 16.43
CA LEU A 304 -14.82 4.80 15.71
C LEU A 304 -15.49 6.09 15.21
N GLU A 305 -14.80 7.23 15.32
CA GLU A 305 -15.35 8.54 14.92
C GLU A 305 -15.94 8.55 13.50
N SER A 306 -15.29 7.85 12.55
CA SER A 306 -15.79 7.71 11.18
C SER A 306 -17.12 6.96 11.06
N LEU A 307 -17.41 6.02 11.96
CA LEU A 307 -18.68 5.31 12.00
C LEU A 307 -19.78 6.21 12.57
N ARG A 308 -19.46 7.00 13.61
CA ARG A 308 -20.39 8.00 14.17
C ARG A 308 -20.80 9.02 13.11
N GLN A 309 -19.83 9.58 12.39
CA GLN A 309 -20.07 10.61 11.36
C GLN A 309 -20.91 10.09 10.18
N ASN A 310 -20.75 8.83 9.78
CA ASN A 310 -21.41 8.25 8.61
C ASN A 310 -22.58 7.31 8.98
N ARG A 311 -23.05 7.35 10.22
CA ARG A 311 -24.01 6.38 10.77
C ARG A 311 -25.30 6.27 9.95
N ALA A 312 -25.87 7.40 9.54
CA ALA A 312 -27.09 7.42 8.73
C ALA A 312 -26.91 6.68 7.40
N LEU A 313 -25.76 6.90 6.73
CA LEU A 313 -25.41 6.23 5.47
C LEU A 313 -25.18 4.73 5.66
N LEU A 314 -24.54 4.34 6.76
CA LEU A 314 -24.33 2.92 7.10
C LEU A 314 -25.65 2.19 7.35
N ILE A 315 -26.61 2.81 8.03
CA ILE A 315 -27.95 2.23 8.26
C ILE A 315 -28.68 2.07 6.92
N GLN A 316 -28.67 3.11 6.07
CA GLN A 316 -29.29 3.03 4.75
C GLN A 316 -28.66 1.92 3.89
N ARG A 317 -27.32 1.82 3.92
CA ARG A 317 -26.59 0.77 3.22
C ARG A 317 -26.92 -0.62 3.78
N ALA A 318 -26.96 -0.80 5.09
CA ALA A 318 -27.28 -2.07 5.73
C ALA A 318 -28.69 -2.56 5.34
N ARG A 319 -29.69 -1.65 5.33
CA ARG A 319 -31.03 -1.93 4.83
C ARG A 319 -31.05 -2.32 3.35
N LYS A 320 -30.20 -1.70 2.52
CA LYS A 320 -30.04 -2.12 1.12
C LYS A 320 -29.50 -3.54 1.04
N LEU A 321 -28.42 -3.84 1.77
CA LEU A 321 -27.83 -5.18 1.81
C LEU A 321 -28.84 -6.22 2.31
N GLU A 322 -29.71 -5.86 3.25
CA GLU A 322 -30.79 -6.73 3.73
C GLU A 322 -31.81 -7.05 2.64
N ARG A 323 -32.26 -6.06 1.86
CA ARG A 323 -33.11 -6.31 0.67
C ARG A 323 -32.43 -7.23 -0.35
N MET A 324 -31.10 -7.26 -0.39
CA MET A 324 -30.31 -8.15 -1.24
C MET A 324 -30.03 -9.53 -0.59
N GLY A 325 -30.49 -9.78 0.64
CA GLY A 325 -30.21 -11.01 1.39
C GLY A 325 -28.72 -11.14 1.81
N LEU A 326 -28.02 -10.02 1.92
CA LEU A 326 -26.60 -9.93 2.29
C LEU A 326 -26.39 -9.42 3.72
N ALA A 327 -27.41 -8.84 4.35
CA ALA A 327 -27.41 -8.46 5.75
C ALA A 327 -28.75 -8.79 6.41
N ALA A 328 -28.79 -8.80 7.74
CA ALA A 328 -30.03 -8.90 8.52
C ALA A 328 -29.92 -8.05 9.78
N GLU A 329 -30.98 -7.32 10.12
CA GLU A 329 -31.09 -6.67 11.43
C GLU A 329 -31.45 -7.71 12.49
N VAL A 330 -30.52 -8.01 13.40
CA VAL A 330 -30.74 -9.00 14.49
C VAL A 330 -31.40 -8.37 15.70
N GLU A 331 -31.12 -7.10 15.94
CA GLU A 331 -31.75 -6.24 16.93
C GLU A 331 -31.76 -4.80 16.38
N PRO A 332 -32.63 -3.91 16.86
CA PRO A 332 -32.64 -2.51 16.41
C PRO A 332 -31.24 -1.87 16.45
N GLY A 333 -30.72 -1.53 15.27
CA GLY A 333 -29.39 -0.95 15.08
C GLY A 333 -28.22 -1.93 15.09
N ARG A 334 -28.41 -3.24 15.25
CA ARG A 334 -27.36 -4.26 15.16
C ARG A 334 -27.59 -5.14 13.94
N TRP A 335 -26.56 -5.21 13.10
CA TRP A 335 -26.64 -5.84 11.79
C TRP A 335 -25.66 -7.00 11.68
N ALA A 336 -26.16 -8.16 11.23
CA ALA A 336 -25.35 -9.28 10.80
C ALA A 336 -25.11 -9.16 9.29
N VAL A 337 -23.88 -8.90 8.89
CA VAL A 337 -23.46 -8.85 7.48
C VAL A 337 -22.90 -10.21 7.08
N SER A 338 -23.44 -10.77 6.00
CA SER A 338 -23.07 -12.10 5.53
C SER A 338 -21.61 -12.16 5.07
N SER A 339 -20.94 -13.29 5.29
CA SER A 339 -19.56 -13.53 4.83
C SER A 339 -19.41 -13.50 3.30
N LYS A 340 -20.49 -13.79 2.56
CA LYS A 340 -20.53 -13.72 1.08
C LYS A 340 -20.71 -12.31 0.51
N THR A 341 -20.97 -11.30 1.35
CA THR A 341 -21.30 -9.93 0.91
C THR A 341 -20.24 -9.36 -0.03
N GLU A 342 -18.96 -9.53 0.30
CA GLU A 342 -17.88 -9.00 -0.53
C GLU A 342 -17.80 -9.71 -1.89
N SER A 343 -17.91 -11.04 -1.95
CA SER A 343 -17.82 -11.77 -3.21
C SER A 343 -19.00 -11.46 -4.13
N VAL A 344 -20.23 -11.47 -3.59
CA VAL A 344 -21.44 -11.18 -4.37
C VAL A 344 -21.43 -9.76 -4.93
N LEU A 345 -21.07 -8.76 -4.10
CA LEU A 345 -21.04 -7.37 -4.55
C LEU A 345 -19.89 -7.08 -5.53
N ARG A 346 -18.78 -7.82 -5.46
CA ARG A 346 -17.71 -7.71 -6.47
C ARG A 346 -18.17 -8.26 -7.81
N GLU A 347 -18.81 -9.42 -7.81
CA GLU A 347 -19.36 -10.04 -9.02
C GLU A 347 -20.44 -9.16 -9.67
N LEU A 348 -21.36 -8.60 -8.88
CA LEU A 348 -22.37 -7.66 -9.39
C LEU A 348 -21.73 -6.41 -10.02
N GLY A 349 -20.68 -5.88 -9.39
CA GLY A 349 -19.92 -4.76 -9.94
C GLY A 349 -19.28 -5.10 -11.28
N GLU A 350 -18.61 -6.26 -11.37
CA GLU A 350 -17.98 -6.74 -12.60
C GLU A 350 -19.00 -6.94 -13.74
N ARG A 351 -20.17 -7.54 -13.44
CA ARG A 351 -21.25 -7.69 -14.42
C ARG A 351 -21.79 -6.35 -14.90
N GLY A 352 -21.98 -5.38 -13.98
CA GLY A 352 -22.40 -4.03 -14.33
C GLY A 352 -21.42 -3.32 -15.26
N ASP A 353 -20.11 -3.53 -15.05
CA ASP A 353 -19.06 -2.98 -15.92
C ASP A 353 -19.06 -3.64 -17.32
N ILE A 354 -19.31 -4.96 -17.40
CA ILE A 354 -19.45 -5.68 -18.68
C ILE A 354 -20.66 -5.15 -19.48
N ILE A 355 -21.83 -5.01 -18.83
CA ILE A 355 -23.05 -4.52 -19.49
C ILE A 355 -22.85 -3.11 -20.05
N LYS A 356 -22.22 -2.20 -19.27
CA LYS A 356 -21.89 -0.85 -19.75
C LYS A 356 -20.95 -0.85 -20.95
N THR A 357 -20.00 -1.79 -20.98
CA THR A 357 -19.08 -1.95 -22.10
C THR A 357 -19.81 -2.45 -23.35
N MET A 358 -20.76 -3.38 -23.21
CA MET A 358 -21.56 -3.90 -24.34
C MET A 358 -22.51 -2.86 -24.95
N HIS A 359 -23.12 -1.99 -24.14
CA HIS A 359 -24.07 -0.98 -24.63
C HIS A 359 -23.41 0.24 -25.29
N ARG A 360 -22.08 0.38 -25.20
CA ARG A 360 -21.32 1.49 -25.79
C ARG A 360 -20.50 1.07 -27.03
N ALA A 361 -20.49 -0.22 -27.37
CA ALA A 361 -19.98 -0.75 -28.63
C ALA A 361 -21.11 -0.81 -29.66
#